data_AF-A0A1L9VUS0-F1
#
_entry.id   AF-A0A1L9VUS0-F1
#
_cell.length_a   1.000
_cell.length_b   1.000
_cell.length_c   1.000
_cell.angle_alpha   90.00
_cell.angle_beta   90.00
_cell.angle_gamma   90.00
#
_symmetry.space_group_name_H-M   'P 1'
#
loop_
_entity.id
_entity.type
_entity.pdbx_description
1 polymer ?
#
loop_
_entity_poly.entity_id
_entity_poly.type
_entity_poly.pdbx_seq_one_letter_code
_entity_poly.pdbx_strand_id
1 'polypeptide(L)'
;MSLQSNVLPNPNHLCQSNTPLENLPAEIRRHLLSTLDYEGLKALVHASSIYHQQYLLNRHHLLCKCLETTLGSNTTGACAVYQSGLVEFSKTRTEEIITQFLESYGNSRFLSQYSFLKTLILDQVISIVAFHLSIIKPLARYYAGWTVVNLAKDTKDTQDYLSLSSTEETRLTRALYRFQLYCNLFGVSCYRSRRQWMLEFESEVEEIACIYTFAKTTFNQVFDDIRWDVHQDNPRFDGQHRPPTPQGAFNFDSGYTRDLLLERNLSRGLELLHDVLFKIKDHAQLDILDNTPQSRRRRLHPTDQDLKQKRRDPLPFQGGNEEFPPLARTLIWQGTYSNLFGWYIKDDVRSWGYIMWGAARLERTGVKEVLHRQWKACWKDVDPRNRLRYAN
;
A
#
# COMPACT_ATOMS: atom_id res chain seq x y z
N MET A 1 30.40 -66.06 -40.81
CA MET A 1 31.47 -65.21 -41.38
C MET A 1 30.89 -64.55 -42.62
N SER A 2 30.11 -63.46 -42.53
CA SER A 2 30.22 -62.29 -41.64
C SER A 2 31.37 -61.36 -42.01
N LEU A 3 31.12 -60.46 -42.95
CA LEU A 3 31.66 -59.10 -42.93
C LEU A 3 30.50 -58.14 -43.23
N GLN A 4 30.17 -57.31 -42.24
CA GLN A 4 29.02 -56.41 -42.30
C GLN A 4 29.36 -55.15 -43.10
N SER A 5 28.38 -54.65 -43.83
CA SER A 5 28.40 -53.33 -44.42
C SER A 5 28.33 -52.26 -43.32
N ASN A 6 29.41 -51.50 -43.13
CA ASN A 6 29.41 -50.30 -42.30
C ASN A 6 28.62 -49.18 -42.99
N VAL A 7 27.30 -49.22 -42.86
CA VAL A 7 26.43 -48.07 -43.10
C VAL A 7 26.49 -47.19 -41.85
N LEU A 8 27.17 -46.05 -41.95
CA LEU A 8 27.16 -45.02 -40.92
C LEU A 8 25.72 -44.57 -40.62
N PRO A 9 25.29 -44.49 -39.35
CA PRO A 9 23.99 -43.94 -39.00
C PRO A 9 23.91 -42.47 -39.42
N ASN A 10 22.88 -42.14 -40.20
CA ASN A 10 22.60 -40.77 -40.65
C ASN A 10 22.25 -39.89 -39.42
N PRO A 11 23.02 -38.83 -39.09
CA PRO A 11 22.87 -38.07 -37.83
C PRO A 11 21.72 -37.04 -37.87
N ASN A 12 20.61 -37.37 -38.54
CA ASN A 12 19.47 -36.46 -38.78
C ASN A 12 18.24 -36.73 -37.90
N HIS A 13 18.35 -37.58 -36.88
CA HIS A 13 17.31 -37.74 -35.86
C HIS A 13 17.79 -37.17 -34.52
N LEU A 14 17.43 -35.89 -34.28
CA LEU A 14 17.17 -35.23 -32.98
C LEU A 14 17.18 -33.69 -33.06
N CYS A 15 16.94 -33.10 -34.23
CA CYS A 15 16.28 -31.79 -34.27
C CYS A 15 14.84 -31.95 -33.75
N GLN A 16 14.69 -31.94 -32.42
CA GLN A 16 13.43 -31.58 -31.79
C GLN A 16 13.11 -30.16 -32.27
N SER A 17 12.29 -30.07 -33.32
CA SER A 17 11.69 -28.82 -33.72
C SER A 17 10.84 -28.35 -32.54
N ASN A 18 11.35 -27.40 -31.76
CA ASN A 18 10.58 -26.68 -30.76
C ASN A 18 9.33 -26.16 -31.47
N THR A 19 8.19 -26.82 -31.26
CA THR A 19 6.93 -26.45 -31.89
C THR A 19 6.64 -25.03 -31.42
N PRO A 20 6.59 -24.03 -32.31
CA PRO A 20 6.42 -22.67 -31.88
C PRO A 20 5.11 -22.57 -31.09
N LEU A 21 5.15 -21.81 -30.00
CA LEU A 21 4.07 -21.69 -29.02
C LEU A 21 2.72 -21.31 -29.67
N GLU A 22 2.80 -20.66 -30.83
CA GLU A 22 1.70 -20.23 -31.70
C GLU A 22 0.92 -21.40 -32.34
N ASN A 23 1.55 -22.54 -32.56
CA ASN A 23 0.94 -23.76 -33.12
C ASN A 23 0.07 -24.52 -32.10
N LEU A 24 0.01 -24.06 -30.84
CA LEU A 24 -0.87 -24.65 -29.83
C LEU A 24 -2.36 -24.42 -30.20
N PRO A 25 -3.26 -25.36 -29.88
CA PRO A 25 -4.70 -25.16 -30.04
C PRO A 25 -5.20 -23.89 -29.33
N ALA A 26 -6.24 -23.25 -29.87
CA ALA A 26 -6.75 -21.98 -29.38
C ALA A 26 -7.14 -22.03 -27.88
N GLU A 27 -7.61 -23.18 -27.41
CA GLU A 27 -7.96 -23.50 -26.02
C GLU A 27 -6.73 -23.47 -25.12
N ILE A 28 -5.63 -24.09 -25.56
CA ILE A 28 -4.36 -24.13 -24.83
C ILE A 28 -3.72 -22.74 -24.83
N ARG A 29 -3.77 -22.01 -25.95
CA ARG A 29 -3.32 -20.61 -26.03
C ARG A 29 -4.12 -19.70 -25.08
N ARG A 30 -5.45 -19.88 -25.01
CA ARG A 30 -6.33 -19.16 -24.07
C ARG A 30 -6.01 -19.52 -22.62
N HIS A 31 -5.79 -20.79 -22.31
CA HIS A 31 -5.42 -21.23 -20.97
C HIS A 31 -4.07 -20.65 -20.53
N LEU A 32 -3.05 -20.72 -21.39
CA LEU A 32 -1.74 -20.13 -21.13
C LEU A 32 -1.84 -18.62 -20.86
N LEU A 33 -2.58 -17.87 -21.70
CA LEU A 33 -2.82 -16.44 -21.47
C LEU A 33 -3.53 -16.17 -20.13
N SER A 34 -4.34 -17.11 -19.63
CA SER A 34 -5.07 -16.97 -18.36
C SER A 34 -4.24 -17.28 -17.11
N THR A 35 -3.08 -17.94 -17.25
CA THR A 35 -2.16 -18.24 -16.13
C THR A 35 -1.07 -17.20 -15.93
N LEU A 36 -0.91 -16.25 -16.86
CA LEU A 36 0.13 -15.22 -16.78
C LEU A 36 -0.27 -14.07 -15.85
N ASP A 37 0.73 -13.48 -15.21
CA ASP A 37 0.63 -12.18 -14.57
C ASP A 37 0.57 -11.06 -15.64
N TYR A 38 0.47 -9.81 -15.21
CA TYR A 38 0.43 -8.69 -16.14
C TYR A 38 1.67 -8.58 -17.05
N GLU A 39 2.89 -8.74 -16.52
CA GLU A 39 4.09 -8.55 -17.34
C GLU A 39 4.24 -9.70 -18.35
N GLY A 40 3.98 -10.94 -17.95
CA GLY A 40 3.95 -12.10 -18.84
C GLY A 40 2.87 -11.97 -19.93
N LEU A 41 1.65 -11.58 -19.55
CA LEU A 41 0.54 -11.37 -20.50
C LEU A 41 0.90 -10.27 -21.51
N LYS A 42 1.40 -9.12 -21.03
CA LYS A 42 1.85 -8.01 -21.88
C LYS A 42 2.96 -8.45 -22.82
N ALA A 43 4.02 -9.08 -22.31
CA ALA A 43 5.15 -9.53 -23.10
C ALA A 43 4.71 -10.48 -24.22
N LEU A 44 3.89 -11.50 -23.91
CA LEU A 44 3.44 -12.47 -24.90
C LEU A 44 2.49 -11.86 -25.95
N VAL A 45 1.60 -10.95 -25.54
CA VAL A 45 0.67 -10.23 -26.44
C VAL A 45 1.39 -9.23 -27.36
N HIS A 46 2.53 -8.67 -26.92
CA HIS A 46 3.38 -7.83 -27.77
C HIS A 46 4.35 -8.63 -28.66
N ALA A 47 4.78 -9.83 -28.22
CA ALA A 47 5.74 -10.65 -28.95
C ALA A 47 5.13 -11.45 -30.12
N SER A 48 3.82 -11.73 -30.11
CA SER A 48 3.17 -12.54 -31.14
C SER A 48 1.80 -11.99 -31.54
N SER A 49 1.60 -11.82 -32.86
CA SER A 49 0.32 -11.39 -33.44
C SER A 49 -0.80 -12.42 -33.24
N ILE A 50 -0.46 -13.71 -33.18
CA ILE A 50 -1.39 -14.82 -32.93
C ILE A 50 -1.90 -14.76 -31.48
N TYR A 51 -1.02 -14.46 -30.52
CA TYR A 51 -1.41 -14.22 -29.13
C TYR A 51 -2.14 -12.88 -28.95
N HIS A 52 -1.78 -11.84 -29.73
CA HIS A 52 -2.51 -10.58 -29.77
C HIS A 52 -3.97 -10.75 -30.21
N GLN A 53 -4.22 -11.46 -31.31
CA GLN A 53 -5.57 -11.77 -31.77
C GLN A 53 -6.35 -12.60 -30.73
N GLN A 54 -5.72 -13.63 -30.15
CA GLN A 54 -6.34 -14.45 -29.10
C GLN A 54 -6.70 -13.63 -27.86
N TYR A 55 -5.85 -12.65 -27.50
CA TYR A 55 -6.10 -11.70 -26.42
C TYR A 55 -7.28 -10.78 -26.73
N LEU A 56 -7.35 -10.18 -27.92
CA LEU A 56 -8.47 -9.31 -28.31
C LEU A 56 -9.82 -10.05 -28.22
N LEU A 57 -9.88 -11.30 -28.70
CA LEU A 57 -11.09 -12.14 -28.65
C LEU A 57 -11.57 -12.49 -27.24
N ASN A 58 -10.68 -12.55 -26.25
CA ASN A 58 -10.99 -12.97 -24.88
C ASN A 58 -10.64 -11.89 -23.84
N ARG A 59 -10.54 -10.63 -24.27
CA ARG A 59 -9.84 -9.54 -23.55
C ARG A 59 -10.33 -9.34 -22.12
N HIS A 60 -11.64 -9.30 -21.93
CA HIS A 60 -12.27 -9.15 -20.60
C HIS A 60 -11.88 -10.29 -19.66
N HIS A 61 -12.15 -11.54 -20.06
CA HIS A 61 -11.82 -12.73 -19.28
C HIS A 61 -10.34 -12.81 -18.92
N LEU A 62 -9.45 -12.55 -19.89
CA LEU A 62 -8.01 -12.59 -19.70
C LEU A 62 -7.51 -11.47 -18.78
N LEU A 63 -8.07 -10.26 -18.86
CA LEU A 63 -7.72 -9.18 -17.93
C LEU A 63 -8.22 -9.47 -16.51
N CYS A 64 -9.43 -10.04 -16.33
CA CYS A 64 -9.90 -10.46 -15.01
C CYS A 64 -9.00 -11.56 -14.41
N LYS A 65 -8.58 -12.55 -15.21
CA LYS A 65 -7.64 -13.59 -14.76
C LYS A 65 -6.24 -13.06 -14.48
N CYS A 66 -5.69 -12.22 -15.36
CA CYS A 66 -4.44 -11.51 -15.13
C CYS A 66 -4.47 -10.72 -13.82
N LEU A 67 -5.56 -10.01 -13.52
CA LEU A 67 -5.70 -9.22 -12.30
C LEU A 67 -5.77 -10.10 -11.05
N GLU A 68 -6.54 -11.20 -11.10
CA GLU A 68 -6.59 -12.21 -10.02
C GLU A 68 -5.22 -12.84 -9.76
N THR A 69 -4.49 -13.24 -10.81
CA THR A 69 -3.13 -13.79 -10.71
C THR A 69 -2.13 -12.77 -10.17
N THR A 70 -2.25 -11.49 -10.55
CA THR A 70 -1.29 -10.43 -10.15
C THR A 70 -1.56 -9.92 -8.73
N LEU A 71 -2.82 -9.84 -8.29
CA LEU A 71 -3.19 -9.25 -6.99
C LEU A 71 -3.49 -10.28 -5.90
N GLY A 72 -3.94 -11.49 -6.25
CA GLY A 72 -4.38 -12.49 -5.29
C GLY A 72 -5.38 -11.90 -4.27
N SER A 73 -5.06 -12.06 -2.98
CA SER A 73 -5.82 -11.53 -1.84
C SER A 73 -6.14 -10.03 -1.92
N ASN A 74 -5.33 -9.24 -2.64
CA ASN A 74 -5.53 -7.79 -2.79
C ASN A 74 -6.60 -7.41 -3.83
N THR A 75 -7.11 -8.36 -4.62
CA THR A 75 -8.14 -8.12 -5.65
C THR A 75 -9.34 -7.35 -5.10
N THR A 76 -9.90 -7.80 -3.97
CA THR A 76 -11.06 -7.14 -3.33
C THR A 76 -10.73 -5.71 -2.89
N GLY A 77 -9.50 -5.45 -2.45
CA GLY A 77 -9.03 -4.09 -2.10
C GLY A 77 -8.93 -3.17 -3.31
N ALA A 78 -8.40 -3.66 -4.43
CA ALA A 78 -8.31 -2.90 -5.67
C ALA A 78 -9.70 -2.55 -6.25
N CYS A 79 -10.64 -3.49 -6.20
CA CYS A 79 -12.03 -3.26 -6.57
C CYS A 79 -12.71 -2.21 -5.67
N ALA A 80 -12.53 -2.30 -4.35
CA ALA A 80 -13.09 -1.34 -3.40
C ALA A 80 -12.51 0.08 -3.59
N VAL A 81 -11.21 0.19 -3.89
CA VAL A 81 -10.58 1.47 -4.28
C VAL A 81 -11.21 2.05 -5.54
N TYR A 82 -11.40 1.23 -6.58
CA TYR A 82 -12.05 1.69 -7.81
C TYR A 82 -13.47 2.19 -7.57
N GLN A 83 -14.31 1.42 -6.86
CA GLN A 83 -15.70 1.79 -6.58
C GLN A 83 -15.81 3.07 -5.73
N SER A 84 -15.01 3.18 -4.66
CA SER A 84 -15.00 4.37 -3.79
C SER A 84 -14.37 5.60 -4.46
N GLY A 85 -13.54 5.41 -5.48
CA GLY A 85 -12.94 6.47 -6.29
C GLY A 85 -13.86 7.04 -7.37
N LEU A 86 -15.05 6.44 -7.60
CA LEU A 86 -16.01 6.95 -8.58
C LEU A 86 -16.55 8.32 -8.15
N VAL A 87 -16.65 9.25 -9.11
CA VAL A 87 -17.24 10.58 -8.91
C VAL A 87 -18.66 10.49 -8.33
N GLU A 88 -19.43 9.48 -8.72
CA GLU A 88 -20.79 9.24 -8.24
C GLU A 88 -20.84 8.77 -6.79
N PHE A 89 -19.88 7.93 -6.36
CA PHE A 89 -19.69 7.60 -4.95
C PHE A 89 -19.33 8.87 -4.16
N SER A 90 -18.36 9.66 -4.63
CA SER A 90 -17.94 10.92 -3.98
C SER A 90 -19.10 11.93 -3.81
N LYS A 91 -20.00 12.03 -4.80
CA LYS A 91 -21.19 12.89 -4.75
C LYS A 91 -22.27 12.42 -3.78
N THR A 92 -22.43 11.12 -3.61
CA THR A 92 -23.49 10.53 -2.77
C THR A 92 -23.02 10.20 -1.35
N ARG A 93 -21.71 10.28 -1.09
CA ARG A 93 -21.02 9.86 0.14
C ARG A 93 -21.58 10.48 1.43
N THR A 94 -22.36 9.71 2.19
CA THR A 94 -22.75 9.99 3.58
C THR A 94 -22.07 9.03 4.58
N GLU A 95 -22.24 9.26 5.89
CA GLU A 95 -21.76 8.37 6.95
C GLU A 95 -22.39 6.96 6.82
N GLU A 96 -23.68 6.89 6.52
CA GLU A 96 -24.43 5.64 6.34
C GLU A 96 -23.95 4.85 5.12
N ILE A 97 -23.72 5.54 4.00
CA ILE A 97 -23.21 4.92 2.77
C ILE A 97 -21.78 4.41 2.97
N ILE A 98 -20.94 5.13 3.74
CA ILE A 98 -19.62 4.62 4.12
C ILE A 98 -19.77 3.36 4.98
N THR A 99 -20.57 3.37 6.03
CA THR A 99 -20.76 2.20 6.91
C THR A 99 -21.28 0.98 6.13
N GLN A 100 -22.30 1.14 5.28
CA GLN A 100 -22.80 0.06 4.41
C GLN A 100 -21.74 -0.45 3.43
N PHE A 101 -20.92 0.44 2.87
CA PHE A 101 -19.80 0.06 2.02
C PHE A 101 -18.74 -0.75 2.80
N LEU A 102 -18.45 -0.37 4.04
CA LEU A 102 -17.51 -1.07 4.92
C LEU A 102 -17.99 -2.47 5.30
N GLU A 103 -19.27 -2.61 5.66
CA GLU A 103 -19.89 -3.91 5.94
C GLU A 103 -19.84 -4.82 4.69
N SER A 104 -20.20 -4.28 3.53
CA SER A 104 -20.14 -5.00 2.24
C SER A 104 -18.70 -5.44 1.88
N TYR A 105 -17.73 -4.53 2.02
CA TYR A 105 -16.31 -4.82 1.79
C TYR A 105 -15.76 -5.84 2.80
N GLY A 106 -16.16 -5.72 4.07
CA GLY A 106 -15.84 -6.65 5.15
C GLY A 106 -16.29 -8.07 4.84
N ASN A 107 -17.55 -8.24 4.45
CA ASN A 107 -18.12 -9.53 4.03
C ASN A 107 -17.47 -10.06 2.74
N SER A 108 -17.16 -9.17 1.79
CA SER A 108 -16.54 -9.53 0.50
C SER A 108 -15.09 -10.00 0.61
N ARG A 109 -14.39 -9.75 1.74
CA ARG A 109 -13.06 -10.33 2.00
C ARG A 109 -13.09 -11.87 2.11
N PHE A 110 -14.25 -12.46 2.41
CA PHE A 110 -14.43 -13.91 2.60
C PHE A 110 -15.07 -14.61 1.38
N LEU A 111 -15.37 -13.88 0.30
CA LEU A 111 -16.02 -14.40 -0.90
C LEU A 111 -15.02 -14.68 -2.03
N SER A 112 -15.44 -15.51 -3.00
CA SER A 112 -14.63 -15.82 -4.19
C SER A 112 -14.37 -14.56 -5.04
N GLN A 113 -13.12 -14.10 -5.01
CA GLN A 113 -12.63 -12.89 -5.70
C GLN A 113 -12.95 -12.91 -7.20
N TYR A 114 -12.84 -14.07 -7.85
CA TYR A 114 -13.13 -14.26 -9.27
C TYR A 114 -14.61 -14.05 -9.64
N SER A 115 -15.53 -14.34 -8.72
CA SER A 115 -16.97 -14.12 -8.95
C SER A 115 -17.27 -12.62 -9.08
N PHE A 116 -16.60 -11.79 -8.28
CA PHE A 116 -16.74 -10.34 -8.33
C PHE A 116 -16.11 -9.74 -9.60
N LEU A 117 -14.90 -10.15 -9.98
CA LEU A 117 -14.25 -9.61 -11.20
C LEU A 117 -15.04 -9.88 -12.49
N LYS A 118 -15.91 -10.89 -12.51
CA LYS A 118 -16.80 -11.16 -13.65
C LYS A 118 -17.97 -10.19 -13.77
N THR A 119 -18.40 -9.52 -12.70
CA THR A 119 -19.52 -8.56 -12.76
C THR A 119 -19.09 -7.19 -13.27
N LEU A 120 -17.79 -6.89 -13.22
CA LEU A 120 -17.22 -5.65 -13.74
C LEU A 120 -17.23 -5.63 -15.27
N ILE A 121 -17.54 -4.48 -15.87
CA ILE A 121 -17.38 -4.28 -17.32
C ILE A 121 -15.91 -4.02 -17.70
N LEU A 122 -15.56 -4.21 -18.97
CA LEU A 122 -14.17 -4.14 -19.46
C LEU A 122 -13.43 -2.84 -19.06
N ASP A 123 -14.08 -1.68 -19.15
CA ASP A 123 -13.43 -0.39 -18.85
C ASP A 123 -13.12 -0.22 -17.35
N GLN A 124 -13.92 -0.83 -16.47
CA GLN A 124 -13.66 -0.87 -15.03
C GLN A 124 -12.41 -1.72 -14.73
N VAL A 125 -12.31 -2.90 -15.36
CA VAL A 125 -11.14 -3.78 -15.24
C VAL A 125 -9.88 -3.10 -15.79
N ILE A 126 -9.98 -2.42 -16.94
CA ILE A 126 -8.88 -1.63 -17.51
C ILE A 126 -8.44 -0.52 -16.55
N SER A 127 -9.39 0.17 -15.91
CA SER A 127 -9.08 1.25 -14.94
C SER A 127 -8.36 0.73 -13.70
N ILE A 128 -8.77 -0.43 -13.16
CA ILE A 128 -8.09 -1.07 -12.02
C ILE A 128 -6.66 -1.49 -12.40
N VAL A 129 -6.49 -2.12 -13.58
CA VAL A 129 -5.17 -2.51 -14.11
C VAL A 129 -4.29 -1.28 -14.33
N ALA A 130 -4.83 -0.21 -14.93
CA ALA A 130 -4.10 1.04 -15.15
C ALA A 130 -3.60 1.64 -13.84
N PHE A 131 -4.48 1.81 -12.83
CA PHE A 131 -4.11 2.34 -11.51
C PHE A 131 -3.08 1.47 -10.78
N HIS A 132 -3.19 0.14 -10.88
CA HIS A 132 -2.18 -0.76 -10.31
C HIS A 132 -0.78 -0.50 -10.89
N LEU A 133 -0.69 -0.36 -12.21
CA LEU A 133 0.59 -0.29 -12.92
C LEU A 133 1.20 1.11 -12.95
N SER A 134 0.37 2.16 -13.00
CA SER A 134 0.82 3.54 -13.03
C SER A 134 1.06 4.13 -11.65
N ILE A 135 0.30 3.71 -10.61
CA ILE A 135 0.37 4.30 -9.26
C ILE A 135 0.95 3.30 -8.26
N ILE A 136 0.31 2.14 -8.08
CA ILE A 136 0.67 1.20 -6.99
C ILE A 136 2.08 0.61 -7.17
N LYS A 137 2.38 0.06 -8.36
CA LYS A 137 3.64 -0.64 -8.63
C LYS A 137 4.88 0.28 -8.57
N PRO A 138 4.86 1.53 -9.10
CA PRO A 138 5.96 2.47 -8.91
C PRO A 138 6.13 2.91 -7.45
N LEU A 139 5.03 3.22 -6.75
CA LEU A 139 5.08 3.63 -5.33
C LEU A 139 5.58 2.50 -4.42
N ALA A 140 5.17 1.25 -4.65
CA ALA A 140 5.67 0.10 -3.89
C ALA A 140 7.19 -0.05 -4.02
N ARG A 141 7.72 0.05 -5.23
CA ARG A 141 9.17 0.00 -5.50
C ARG A 141 9.92 1.15 -4.82
N TYR A 142 9.40 2.38 -4.91
CA TYR A 142 10.02 3.54 -4.29
C TYR A 142 9.97 3.46 -2.76
N TYR A 143 8.84 3.08 -2.17
CA TYR A 143 8.68 2.88 -0.74
C TYR A 143 9.66 1.82 -0.20
N ALA A 144 9.83 0.70 -0.92
CA ALA A 144 10.82 -0.31 -0.56
C ALA A 144 12.23 0.30 -0.52
N GLY A 145 12.66 1.02 -1.56
CA GLY A 145 13.96 1.71 -1.54
C GLY A 145 14.10 2.73 -0.40
N TRP A 146 13.08 3.56 -0.17
CA TRP A 146 13.05 4.58 0.88
C TRP A 146 13.17 3.98 2.30
N THR A 147 12.44 2.90 2.58
CA THR A 147 12.51 2.22 3.89
C THR A 147 13.88 1.58 4.13
N VAL A 148 14.53 1.02 3.09
CA VAL A 148 15.91 0.51 3.19
C VAL A 148 16.90 1.63 3.50
N VAL A 149 16.78 2.79 2.85
CA VAL A 149 17.62 3.97 3.13
C VAL A 149 17.42 4.49 4.56
N ASN A 150 16.20 4.47 5.09
CA ASN A 150 15.95 4.84 6.49
C ASN A 150 16.52 3.82 7.47
N LEU A 151 16.41 2.52 7.17
CA LEU A 151 16.95 1.45 8.01
C LEU A 151 18.48 1.47 8.07
N ALA A 152 19.13 1.77 6.94
CA ALA A 152 20.58 1.95 6.81
C ALA A 152 21.19 3.00 7.76
N LYS A 153 20.39 3.98 8.23
CA LYS A 153 20.84 4.96 9.24
C LYS A 153 21.11 4.32 10.59
N ASP A 154 20.43 3.21 10.87
CA ASP A 154 20.45 2.49 12.15
C ASP A 154 21.22 1.14 12.09
N THR A 155 21.52 0.62 10.89
CA THR A 155 22.19 -0.67 10.63
C THR A 155 23.43 -0.53 9.72
N LYS A 156 24.54 -1.22 10.03
CA LYS A 156 25.81 -1.12 9.28
C LYS A 156 25.87 -1.87 7.94
N ASP A 157 24.85 -2.66 7.61
CA ASP A 157 24.80 -3.49 6.41
C ASP A 157 23.52 -3.19 5.62
N THR A 158 23.61 -3.21 4.30
CA THR A 158 22.58 -2.67 3.38
C THR A 158 22.35 -3.48 2.10
N GLN A 159 23.20 -4.46 1.76
CA GLN A 159 23.10 -5.12 0.46
C GLN A 159 21.92 -6.09 0.32
N ASP A 160 21.40 -6.62 1.42
CA ASP A 160 20.45 -7.76 1.42
C ASP A 160 18.97 -7.36 1.59
N TYR A 161 18.63 -6.09 1.34
CA TYR A 161 17.31 -5.53 1.64
C TYR A 161 16.43 -5.22 0.42
N LEU A 162 17.00 -5.09 -0.78
CA LEU A 162 16.28 -4.56 -1.95
C LEU A 162 15.25 -5.52 -2.54
N SER A 163 15.48 -6.83 -2.44
CA SER A 163 14.58 -7.86 -2.97
C SER A 163 13.46 -8.15 -1.98
N LEU A 164 12.24 -7.69 -2.26
CA LEU A 164 11.04 -8.08 -1.49
C LEU A 164 10.74 -9.57 -1.67
N SER A 165 10.30 -10.23 -0.61
CA SER A 165 9.64 -11.53 -0.73
C SER A 165 8.18 -11.33 -1.16
N SER A 166 7.58 -12.35 -1.78
CA SER A 166 6.18 -12.29 -2.26
C SER A 166 5.20 -11.81 -1.16
N THR A 167 5.34 -12.28 0.07
CA THR A 167 4.49 -11.83 1.20
C THR A 167 4.68 -10.35 1.56
N GLU A 168 5.90 -9.81 1.44
CA GLU A 168 6.18 -8.40 1.69
C GLU A 168 5.64 -7.53 0.56
N GLU A 169 5.74 -7.98 -0.70
CA GLU A 169 5.12 -7.33 -1.85
C GLU A 169 3.59 -7.32 -1.76
N THR A 170 2.97 -8.43 -1.36
CA THR A 170 1.51 -8.49 -1.13
C THR A 170 1.10 -7.55 0.00
N ARG A 171 1.80 -7.55 1.15
CA ARG A 171 1.51 -6.63 2.28
C ARG A 171 1.67 -5.16 1.90
N LEU A 172 2.72 -4.80 1.16
CA LEU A 172 2.94 -3.42 0.72
C LEU A 172 1.87 -2.98 -0.29
N THR A 173 1.56 -3.81 -1.27
CA THR A 173 0.47 -3.58 -2.24
C THR A 173 -0.87 -3.40 -1.52
N ARG A 174 -1.14 -4.23 -0.52
CA ARG A 174 -2.33 -4.19 0.35
C ARG A 174 -2.42 -2.88 1.13
N ALA A 175 -1.32 -2.45 1.73
CA ALA A 175 -1.21 -1.21 2.48
C ALA A 175 -1.50 0.02 1.59
N LEU A 176 -0.96 0.03 0.37
CA LEU A 176 -1.19 1.09 -0.61
C LEU A 176 -2.67 1.16 -1.02
N TYR A 177 -3.29 0.04 -1.41
CA TYR A 177 -4.73 0.03 -1.71
C TYR A 177 -5.58 0.49 -0.52
N ARG A 178 -5.26 0.06 0.71
CA ARG A 178 -6.00 0.46 1.91
C ARG A 178 -5.81 1.93 2.28
N PHE A 179 -4.62 2.49 2.03
CA PHE A 179 -4.38 3.91 2.16
C PHE A 179 -5.22 4.70 1.14
N GLN A 180 -5.25 4.30 -0.14
CA GLN A 180 -6.12 4.94 -1.12
C GLN A 180 -7.60 4.83 -0.75
N LEU A 181 -8.05 3.65 -0.29
CA LEU A 181 -9.43 3.43 0.14
C LEU A 181 -9.79 4.34 1.33
N TYR A 182 -8.90 4.48 2.30
CA TYR A 182 -9.04 5.43 3.40
C TYR A 182 -9.19 6.87 2.89
N CYS A 183 -8.37 7.28 1.92
CA CYS A 183 -8.45 8.61 1.31
C CYS A 183 -9.77 8.84 0.55
N ASN A 184 -10.24 7.87 -0.24
CA ASN A 184 -11.54 7.96 -0.94
C ASN A 184 -12.71 8.13 0.06
N LEU A 185 -12.75 7.27 1.09
CA LEU A 185 -13.83 7.26 2.07
C LEU A 185 -13.81 8.47 3.00
N PHE A 186 -12.64 8.94 3.43
CA PHE A 186 -12.52 9.90 4.53
C PHE A 186 -11.78 11.20 4.20
N GLY A 187 -11.30 11.38 2.97
CA GLY A 187 -10.39 12.46 2.61
C GLY A 187 -11.01 13.84 2.48
N VAL A 188 -12.34 13.93 2.28
CA VAL A 188 -13.05 15.21 2.09
C VAL A 188 -13.80 15.67 3.35
N SER A 189 -14.13 14.79 4.32
CA SER A 189 -14.69 15.15 5.65
C SER A 189 -15.12 13.92 6.49
N CYS A 190 -15.57 14.19 7.73
CA CYS A 190 -16.29 13.35 8.71
C CYS A 190 -15.47 12.49 9.71
N TYR A 191 -15.54 12.90 11.00
CA TYR A 191 -14.78 12.35 12.12
C TYR A 191 -15.34 11.09 12.79
N ARG A 192 -16.62 10.76 12.57
CA ARG A 192 -17.29 9.64 13.22
C ARG A 192 -17.00 8.31 12.52
N SER A 193 -17.24 8.25 11.20
CA SER A 193 -17.08 7.05 10.36
C SER A 193 -15.66 6.49 10.36
N ARG A 194 -14.63 7.36 10.50
CA ARG A 194 -13.23 6.94 10.70
C ARG A 194 -13.02 6.03 11.91
N ARG A 195 -13.88 6.11 12.94
CA ARG A 195 -13.78 5.28 14.14
C ARG A 195 -14.19 3.84 13.87
N GLN A 196 -15.17 3.63 12.99
CA GLN A 196 -15.63 2.30 12.60
C GLN A 196 -14.57 1.58 11.76
N TRP A 197 -13.99 2.27 10.77
CA TRP A 197 -12.82 1.78 10.01
C TRP A 197 -11.64 1.36 10.92
N MET A 198 -11.34 2.13 11.97
CA MET A 198 -10.26 1.77 12.91
C MET A 198 -10.52 0.51 13.73
N LEU A 199 -11.78 0.05 13.84
CA LEU A 199 -12.17 -1.15 14.60
C LEU A 199 -12.23 -2.42 13.73
N GLU A 200 -12.60 -2.28 12.45
CA GLU A 200 -12.76 -3.38 11.50
C GLU A 200 -11.44 -3.84 10.82
N PHE A 201 -10.35 -3.09 11.04
CA PHE A 201 -9.06 -3.25 10.36
C PHE A 201 -7.84 -3.20 11.32
N GLU A 202 -8.01 -3.51 12.61
CA GLU A 202 -7.00 -3.26 13.67
C GLU A 202 -5.58 -3.84 13.43
N SER A 203 -5.43 -4.99 12.78
CA SER A 203 -4.12 -5.56 12.41
C SER A 203 -3.42 -4.76 11.30
N GLU A 204 -4.21 -4.06 10.49
CA GLU A 204 -3.90 -3.54 9.16
C GLU A 204 -3.81 -1.99 9.16
N VAL A 205 -4.42 -1.33 10.16
CA VAL A 205 -4.29 0.12 10.42
C VAL A 205 -2.83 0.57 10.49
N GLU A 206 -1.92 -0.26 11.01
CA GLU A 206 -0.50 0.11 11.12
C GLU A 206 0.26 -0.07 9.79
N GLU A 207 -0.23 -0.92 8.87
CA GLU A 207 0.24 -0.96 7.48
C GLU A 207 -0.06 0.40 6.81
N ILE A 208 -1.31 0.87 6.94
CA ILE A 208 -1.76 2.18 6.45
C ILE A 208 -0.95 3.31 7.11
N ALA A 209 -0.67 3.22 8.42
CA ALA A 209 0.09 4.22 9.15
C ALA A 209 1.53 4.35 8.64
N CYS A 210 2.18 3.28 8.21
CA CYS A 210 3.52 3.35 7.62
C CYS A 210 3.50 4.05 6.25
N ILE A 211 2.49 3.78 5.40
CA ILE A 211 2.28 4.52 4.14
C ILE A 211 1.99 6.00 4.41
N TYR A 212 1.18 6.30 5.43
CA TYR A 212 0.91 7.66 5.88
C TYR A 212 2.20 8.37 6.32
N THR A 213 3.07 7.74 7.12
CA THR A 213 4.36 8.34 7.52
C THR A 213 5.28 8.56 6.31
N PHE A 214 5.37 7.61 5.38
CA PHE A 214 6.12 7.78 4.13
C PHE A 214 5.64 9.01 3.32
N ALA A 215 4.34 9.07 3.07
CA ALA A 215 3.75 10.18 2.33
C ALA A 215 3.90 11.50 3.08
N LYS A 216 3.73 11.51 4.41
CA LYS A 216 3.95 12.66 5.29
C LYS A 216 5.40 13.15 5.22
N THR A 217 6.39 12.26 5.25
CA THR A 217 7.80 12.62 5.10
C THR A 217 8.07 13.20 3.72
N THR A 218 7.49 12.62 2.66
CA THR A 218 7.62 13.11 1.28
C THR A 218 7.07 14.53 1.13
N PHE A 219 5.83 14.79 1.60
CA PHE A 219 5.25 16.13 1.54
C PHE A 219 5.98 17.13 2.45
N ASN A 220 6.48 16.71 3.62
CA ASN A 220 7.32 17.57 4.46
C ASN A 220 8.60 17.99 3.73
N GLN A 221 9.31 17.06 3.08
CA GLN A 221 10.51 17.38 2.31
C GLN A 221 10.20 18.42 1.23
N VAL A 222 9.14 18.22 0.45
CA VAL A 222 8.71 19.20 -0.56
C VAL A 222 8.42 20.55 0.08
N PHE A 223 7.71 20.61 1.21
CA PHE A 223 7.45 21.87 1.91
C PHE A 223 8.73 22.55 2.40
N ASP A 224 9.77 21.80 2.78
CA ASP A 224 11.07 22.36 3.16
C ASP A 224 11.84 22.87 1.93
N ASP A 225 11.82 22.13 0.83
CA ASP A 225 12.46 22.52 -0.43
C ASP A 225 11.86 23.83 -0.98
N ILE A 226 10.54 23.99 -0.91
CA ILE A 226 9.80 25.15 -1.46
C ILE A 226 9.56 26.27 -0.45
N ARG A 227 10.04 26.11 0.79
CA ARG A 227 9.76 27.00 1.93
C ARG A 227 10.12 28.45 1.65
N TRP A 228 11.30 28.68 1.07
CA TRP A 228 11.76 30.04 0.80
C TRP A 228 10.99 30.68 -0.36
N ASP A 229 10.65 29.92 -1.40
CA ASP A 229 9.93 30.44 -2.56
C ASP A 229 8.57 31.01 -2.15
N VAL A 230 7.82 30.27 -1.34
CA VAL A 230 6.50 30.72 -0.87
C VAL A 230 6.54 31.61 0.37
N HIS A 231 7.71 31.93 0.93
CA HIS A 231 7.78 32.73 2.15
C HIS A 231 7.29 34.16 1.91
N GLN A 232 6.54 34.74 2.86
CA GLN A 232 5.99 36.09 2.75
C GLN A 232 7.07 37.19 2.55
N ASP A 233 8.29 36.93 3.05
CA ASP A 233 9.45 37.83 2.94
C ASP A 233 10.33 37.52 1.71
N ASN A 234 9.87 36.66 0.79
CA ASN A 234 10.55 36.44 -0.48
C ASN A 234 10.41 37.68 -1.37
N PRO A 235 11.49 38.22 -1.95
CA PRO A 235 11.45 39.45 -2.77
C PRO A 235 10.47 39.43 -3.95
N ARG A 236 10.03 38.24 -4.41
CA ARG A 236 8.97 38.10 -5.43
C ARG A 236 7.64 38.76 -5.02
N PHE A 237 7.43 39.03 -3.74
CA PHE A 237 6.21 39.63 -3.20
C PHE A 237 6.30 41.13 -2.93
N ASP A 238 7.47 41.76 -3.05
CA ASP A 238 7.70 43.17 -2.66
C ASP A 238 6.83 44.18 -3.45
N GLY A 239 6.35 43.81 -4.64
CA GLY A 239 5.44 44.62 -5.45
C GLY A 239 3.95 44.54 -5.07
N GLN A 240 3.55 43.62 -4.16
CA GLN A 240 2.16 43.51 -3.72
C GLN A 240 1.89 44.48 -2.56
N HIS A 241 0.88 45.35 -2.67
CA HIS A 241 0.41 46.19 -1.56
C HIS A 241 -0.01 45.29 -0.40
N ARG A 242 0.79 45.24 0.68
CA ARG A 242 0.70 44.25 1.77
C ARG A 242 -0.67 44.24 2.48
N PRO A 243 -1.52 43.20 2.30
CA PRO A 243 -2.24 42.62 3.42
C PRO A 243 -1.25 41.91 4.37
N PRO A 244 -1.69 41.39 5.53
CA PRO A 244 -0.82 40.65 6.45
C PRO A 244 -0.11 39.40 5.87
N THR A 245 -0.52 38.90 4.69
CA THR A 245 0.17 37.82 3.96
C THR A 245 -0.07 37.98 2.45
N PRO A 246 0.97 38.11 1.60
CA PRO A 246 0.84 38.27 0.15
C PRO A 246 0.09 37.11 -0.54
N GLN A 247 -0.55 37.36 -1.68
CA GLN A 247 -1.27 36.33 -2.42
C GLN A 247 -0.28 35.35 -3.06
N GLY A 248 -0.42 34.06 -2.71
CA GLY A 248 0.52 33.00 -3.11
C GLY A 248 1.71 32.81 -2.18
N ALA A 249 1.75 33.52 -1.04
CA ALA A 249 2.67 33.23 0.05
C ALA A 249 2.03 32.22 1.05
N PHE A 250 2.85 31.32 1.58
CA PHE A 250 2.46 30.35 2.59
C PHE A 250 3.50 30.34 3.73
N ASN A 251 3.02 30.30 4.97
CA ASN A 251 3.87 30.22 6.15
C ASN A 251 3.96 28.75 6.61
N PHE A 252 5.06 28.07 6.27
CA PHE A 252 5.34 26.71 6.75
C PHE A 252 6.08 26.66 8.10
N ASP A 253 6.50 27.81 8.62
CA ASP A 253 7.14 27.96 9.93
C ASP A 253 6.11 27.83 11.07
N SER A 254 4.86 28.20 10.77
CA SER A 254 3.69 27.83 11.57
C SER A 254 3.44 26.32 11.48
N GLY A 255 3.78 25.59 12.54
CA GLY A 255 3.53 24.15 12.64
C GLY A 255 2.06 23.78 12.39
N TYR A 256 1.12 24.60 12.87
CA TYR A 256 -0.31 24.43 12.60
C TYR A 256 -0.64 24.54 11.10
N THR A 257 -0.10 25.54 10.40
CA THR A 257 -0.31 25.73 8.96
C THR A 257 0.32 24.58 8.17
N ARG A 258 1.51 24.12 8.58
CA ARG A 258 2.21 22.99 7.96
C ARG A 258 1.43 21.69 8.13
N ASP A 259 0.94 21.38 9.33
CA ASP A 259 0.13 20.19 9.59
C ASP A 259 -1.16 20.19 8.77
N LEU A 260 -1.88 21.32 8.71
CA LEU A 260 -3.08 21.49 7.85
C LEU A 260 -2.81 21.19 6.37
N LEU A 261 -1.64 21.57 5.87
CA LEU A 261 -1.24 21.33 4.47
C LEU A 261 -0.83 19.88 4.23
N LEU A 262 -0.13 19.25 5.18
CA LEU A 262 0.22 17.83 5.07
C LEU A 262 -1.05 16.98 4.91
N GLU A 263 -2.07 17.25 5.72
CA GLU A 263 -3.25 16.39 5.80
C GLU A 263 -4.13 16.42 4.54
N ARG A 264 -4.26 17.55 3.81
CA ARG A 264 -4.98 17.54 2.52
C ARG A 264 -4.18 16.84 1.42
N ASN A 265 -2.86 17.03 1.41
CA ASN A 265 -2.02 16.39 0.41
C ASN A 265 -2.00 14.86 0.62
N LEU A 266 -2.07 14.42 1.88
CA LEU A 266 -2.32 13.02 2.23
C LEU A 266 -3.74 12.57 1.86
N SER A 267 -4.76 13.40 2.07
CA SER A 267 -6.16 13.05 1.79
C SER A 267 -6.50 12.90 0.30
N ARG A 268 -5.69 13.50 -0.60
CA ARG A 268 -5.74 13.28 -2.06
C ARG A 268 -5.18 11.91 -2.50
N GLY A 269 -4.62 11.13 -1.58
CA GLY A 269 -4.23 9.75 -1.81
C GLY A 269 -2.96 9.57 -2.65
N LEU A 270 -2.83 8.37 -3.21
CA LEU A 270 -1.62 7.91 -3.90
C LEU A 270 -1.40 8.55 -5.27
N GLU A 271 -2.45 9.03 -5.94
CA GLU A 271 -2.29 9.73 -7.22
C GLU A 271 -1.48 11.02 -7.05
N LEU A 272 -1.79 11.82 -6.02
CA LEU A 272 -0.99 13.01 -5.73
C LEU A 272 0.42 12.65 -5.25
N LEU A 273 0.55 11.63 -4.40
CA LEU A 273 1.86 11.20 -3.91
C LEU A 273 2.76 10.72 -5.07
N HIS A 274 2.21 9.97 -6.00
CA HIS A 274 2.88 9.58 -7.24
C HIS A 274 3.26 10.81 -8.07
N ASP A 275 2.34 11.76 -8.24
CA ASP A 275 2.59 12.94 -9.06
C ASP A 275 3.68 13.84 -8.45
N VAL A 276 3.70 14.01 -7.13
CA VAL A 276 4.79 14.69 -6.40
C VAL A 276 6.13 13.97 -6.55
N LEU A 277 6.15 12.64 -6.50
CA LEU A 277 7.41 11.87 -6.58
C LEU A 277 7.97 11.72 -8.00
N PHE A 278 7.12 11.70 -9.03
CA PHE A 278 7.51 11.28 -10.38
C PHE A 278 7.17 12.25 -11.51
N LYS A 279 6.27 13.23 -11.31
CA LYS A 279 5.82 14.15 -12.37
C LYS A 279 6.09 15.62 -12.09
N ILE A 280 5.87 16.06 -10.85
CA ILE A 280 5.98 17.47 -10.44
C ILE A 280 7.45 17.83 -10.32
N LYS A 281 7.90 18.77 -11.15
CA LYS A 281 9.24 19.37 -11.13
C LYS A 281 9.25 20.83 -10.72
N ASP A 282 8.06 21.41 -10.51
CA ASP A 282 7.85 22.82 -10.18
C ASP A 282 6.52 22.97 -9.41
N HIS A 283 6.45 23.89 -8.46
CA HIS A 283 5.81 23.64 -7.17
C HIS A 283 4.46 24.37 -6.94
N ALA A 284 3.88 24.95 -7.99
CA ALA A 284 2.82 25.95 -7.88
C ALA A 284 1.38 25.45 -7.60
N GLN A 285 1.13 24.18 -7.19
CA GLN A 285 -0.22 23.59 -7.22
C GLN A 285 -0.59 22.67 -6.03
N LEU A 286 -0.49 23.16 -4.78
CA LEU A 286 -0.99 22.48 -3.57
C LEU A 286 -1.69 23.47 -2.61
N ASP A 287 -2.74 23.03 -1.90
CA ASP A 287 -3.64 23.84 -1.05
C ASP A 287 -4.24 22.99 0.13
N ILE A 288 -4.90 23.56 1.18
CA ILE A 288 -5.13 23.15 2.65
C ILE A 288 -6.27 22.16 3.16
N LEU A 289 -6.14 21.67 4.44
CA LEU A 289 -7.12 21.06 5.46
C LEU A 289 -7.18 19.50 5.65
N ASP A 290 -7.51 18.83 6.78
CA ASP A 290 -7.70 19.06 8.26
C ASP A 290 -7.97 17.70 9.02
N ASN A 291 -7.39 17.37 10.21
CA ASN A 291 -7.86 16.30 11.14
C ASN A 291 -7.50 16.43 12.66
N THR A 292 -8.33 15.85 13.57
CA THR A 292 -7.98 14.66 14.42
C THR A 292 -9.12 14.17 15.37
N PRO A 293 -9.41 12.84 15.52
CA PRO A 293 -10.47 12.38 16.46
C PRO A 293 -10.20 11.20 17.44
N GLN A 294 -9.00 10.60 17.54
CA GLN A 294 -8.79 9.31 18.24
C GLN A 294 -9.11 9.36 19.75
N SER A 295 -8.70 10.43 20.46
CA SER A 295 -8.82 10.56 21.93
C SER A 295 -10.26 10.57 22.44
N ARG A 296 -11.23 11.00 21.61
CA ARG A 296 -12.66 11.05 21.95
C ARG A 296 -13.40 9.72 21.71
N ARG A 297 -12.77 8.64 21.21
CA ARG A 297 -13.44 7.31 21.08
C ARG A 297 -13.52 6.60 22.43
N ARG A 298 -12.37 6.43 23.09
CA ARG A 298 -12.17 5.48 24.19
C ARG A 298 -12.89 5.82 25.50
N ARG A 299 -13.41 7.04 25.66
CA ARG A 299 -14.16 7.47 26.86
C ARG A 299 -15.67 7.18 26.82
N LEU A 300 -16.23 6.86 25.66
CA LEU A 300 -17.69 6.79 25.48
C LEU A 300 -18.21 5.40 25.10
N HIS A 301 -17.49 4.65 24.26
CA HIS A 301 -17.90 3.30 23.82
C HIS A 301 -16.67 2.36 23.68
N PRO A 302 -16.38 1.51 24.68
CA PRO A 302 -15.36 0.47 24.58
C PRO A 302 -15.87 -0.75 23.78
N THR A 303 -14.99 -1.42 23.04
CA THR A 303 -15.31 -2.67 22.30
C THR A 303 -14.69 -3.91 22.95
N ASP A 304 -15.10 -5.11 22.52
CA ASP A 304 -14.49 -6.36 22.98
C ASP A 304 -12.97 -6.43 22.74
N GLN A 305 -12.47 -5.76 21.69
CA GLN A 305 -11.04 -5.61 21.42
C GLN A 305 -10.33 -4.76 22.47
N ASP A 306 -10.96 -3.69 22.96
CA ASP A 306 -10.44 -2.90 24.09
C ASP A 306 -10.36 -3.76 25.37
N LEU A 307 -11.28 -4.73 25.55
CA LEU A 307 -11.24 -5.71 26.64
C LEU A 307 -10.13 -6.77 26.45
N LYS A 308 -9.89 -7.27 25.23
CA LYS A 308 -8.76 -8.17 24.91
C LYS A 308 -7.41 -7.54 25.29
N GLN A 309 -7.24 -6.26 25.00
CA GLN A 309 -6.04 -5.50 25.40
C GLN A 309 -5.95 -5.33 26.93
N LYS A 310 -7.07 -5.05 27.62
CA LYS A 310 -7.09 -4.89 29.08
C LYS A 310 -6.69 -6.18 29.81
N ARG A 311 -7.09 -7.34 29.28
CA ARG A 311 -6.71 -8.68 29.75
C ARG A 311 -5.30 -9.12 29.33
N ARG A 312 -4.69 -8.45 28.35
CA ARG A 312 -3.43 -8.84 27.69
C ARG A 312 -3.50 -10.23 27.07
N ASP A 313 -4.61 -10.53 26.38
CA ASP A 313 -4.83 -11.82 25.71
C ASP A 313 -3.62 -12.17 24.80
N PRO A 314 -3.18 -13.44 24.75
CA PRO A 314 -1.95 -13.81 24.05
C PRO A 314 -2.07 -13.59 22.53
N LEU A 315 -1.01 -13.01 21.95
CA LEU A 315 -0.85 -12.78 20.51
C LEU A 315 0.51 -13.33 20.06
N PRO A 316 0.71 -14.66 20.11
CA PRO A 316 1.97 -15.28 19.71
C PRO A 316 2.18 -15.16 18.19
N PHE A 317 3.44 -15.12 17.77
CA PHE A 317 3.79 -15.22 16.36
C PHE A 317 3.58 -16.67 15.89
N GLN A 318 2.71 -16.87 14.90
CA GLN A 318 2.32 -18.20 14.38
C GLN A 318 2.80 -18.47 12.95
N GLY A 319 3.69 -17.62 12.41
CA GLY A 319 4.32 -17.80 11.11
C GLY A 319 4.19 -16.58 10.19
N GLY A 320 4.85 -16.66 9.04
CA GLY A 320 4.96 -15.54 8.10
C GLY A 320 3.70 -15.22 7.29
N ASN A 321 2.62 -15.99 7.40
CA ASN A 321 1.45 -15.91 6.51
C ASN A 321 0.66 -14.59 6.65
N GLU A 322 -0.28 -14.33 5.72
CA GLU A 322 -1.07 -13.10 5.69
C GLU A 322 -2.12 -12.96 6.79
N GLU A 323 -2.58 -14.08 7.36
CA GLU A 323 -3.64 -14.16 8.37
C GLU A 323 -3.13 -13.91 9.81
N PHE A 324 -1.82 -13.98 10.03
CA PHE A 324 -1.19 -13.85 11.35
C PHE A 324 -0.50 -12.49 11.54
N PRO A 325 -0.44 -11.96 12.77
CA PRO A 325 0.20 -10.68 13.05
C PRO A 325 1.69 -10.73 12.69
N PRO A 326 2.24 -9.72 11.97
CA PRO A 326 3.65 -9.68 11.63
C PRO A 326 4.55 -9.73 12.87
N LEU A 327 5.71 -10.38 12.76
CA LEU A 327 6.65 -10.59 13.87
C LEU A 327 7.02 -9.28 14.59
N ALA A 328 7.17 -8.18 13.84
CA ALA A 328 7.49 -6.88 14.43
C ALA A 328 6.37 -6.35 15.35
N ARG A 329 5.10 -6.68 15.08
CA ARG A 329 3.96 -6.35 15.95
C ARG A 329 3.94 -7.20 17.21
N THR A 330 4.25 -8.50 17.11
CA THR A 330 4.34 -9.37 18.29
C THR A 330 5.56 -9.00 19.16
N LEU A 331 6.65 -8.51 18.58
CA LEU A 331 7.83 -8.03 19.31
C LEU A 331 7.54 -6.75 20.10
N ILE A 332 6.96 -5.70 19.47
CA ILE A 332 6.59 -4.45 20.16
C ILE A 332 5.70 -4.73 21.38
N TRP A 333 4.71 -5.63 21.23
CA TRP A 333 3.73 -5.91 22.27
C TRP A 333 4.05 -7.12 23.16
N GLN A 334 5.29 -7.64 23.10
CA GLN A 334 5.76 -8.76 23.94
C GLN A 334 4.84 -9.99 23.88
N GLY A 335 4.42 -10.39 22.68
CA GLY A 335 3.56 -11.56 22.45
C GLY A 335 2.15 -11.46 23.04
N THR A 336 1.69 -10.26 23.41
CA THR A 336 0.34 -10.02 23.95
C THR A 336 -0.40 -8.96 23.14
N TYR A 337 -1.71 -9.07 23.09
CA TYR A 337 -2.56 -8.28 22.20
C TYR A 337 -2.56 -6.77 22.54
N SER A 338 -2.62 -5.93 21.49
CA SER A 338 -2.73 -4.47 21.62
C SER A 338 -3.43 -3.86 20.40
N ASN A 339 -4.32 -2.90 20.68
CA ASN A 339 -4.96 -2.01 19.71
C ASN A 339 -4.49 -0.55 19.85
N LEU A 340 -3.29 -0.35 20.39
CA LEU A 340 -2.57 0.92 20.32
C LEU A 340 -1.95 1.08 18.92
N PHE A 341 -2.34 2.16 18.23
CA PHE A 341 -1.84 2.62 16.93
C PHE A 341 -1.82 4.16 16.92
N GLY A 342 -1.26 4.77 15.87
CA GLY A 342 -1.14 6.23 15.79
C GLY A 342 -0.07 6.76 16.75
N TRP A 343 -0.36 7.78 17.56
CA TRP A 343 0.62 8.47 18.43
C TRP A 343 1.44 7.55 19.37
N TYR A 344 0.93 6.35 19.67
CA TYR A 344 1.59 5.35 20.53
C TYR A 344 2.79 4.65 19.87
N ILE A 345 2.93 4.75 18.55
CA ILE A 345 4.09 4.29 17.77
C ILE A 345 4.65 5.54 17.07
N LYS A 346 5.95 5.79 17.18
CA LYS A 346 6.58 7.00 16.64
C LYS A 346 6.90 6.85 15.16
N ASP A 347 6.97 7.98 14.47
CA ASP A 347 7.24 8.04 13.03
C ASP A 347 8.64 7.46 12.71
N ASP A 348 9.60 7.53 13.63
CA ASP A 348 10.93 6.89 13.51
C ASP A 348 10.81 5.37 13.25
N VAL A 349 9.92 4.68 13.98
CA VAL A 349 9.67 3.23 13.84
C VAL A 349 8.92 2.92 12.54
N ARG A 350 8.07 3.85 12.08
CA ARG A 350 7.37 3.73 10.78
C ARG A 350 8.26 4.05 9.59
N SER A 351 9.31 4.86 9.77
CA SER A 351 10.15 5.35 8.69
C SER A 351 10.89 4.25 7.91
N TRP A 352 11.13 3.11 8.55
CA TRP A 352 11.67 1.90 7.93
C TRP A 352 10.61 0.82 7.72
N GLY A 353 9.31 1.13 7.83
CA GLY A 353 8.22 0.26 7.42
C GLY A 353 8.04 -1.02 8.24
N TYR A 354 8.38 -0.99 9.53
CA TYR A 354 8.60 -2.18 10.38
C TYR A 354 7.55 -3.30 10.30
N ILE A 355 6.28 -2.97 10.06
CA ILE A 355 5.15 -3.90 9.99
C ILE A 355 5.11 -4.72 8.67
N MET A 356 5.74 -4.22 7.60
CA MET A 356 5.70 -4.82 6.27
C MET A 356 6.54 -6.09 6.17
N TRP A 357 7.64 -6.15 6.93
CA TRP A 357 8.71 -7.13 6.73
C TRP A 357 8.39 -8.55 7.20
N GLY A 358 8.96 -9.52 6.49
CA GLY A 358 8.92 -10.93 6.84
C GLY A 358 9.78 -11.24 8.07
N ALA A 359 9.39 -12.27 8.82
CA ALA A 359 10.13 -12.74 10.00
C ALA A 359 11.59 -13.09 9.69
N ALA A 360 11.82 -13.83 8.60
CA ALA A 360 13.15 -14.22 8.15
C ALA A 360 14.04 -13.00 7.82
N ARG A 361 13.47 -11.92 7.26
CA ARG A 361 14.20 -10.67 7.04
C ARG A 361 14.61 -10.07 8.38
N LEU A 362 13.66 -9.84 9.28
CA LEU A 362 13.90 -9.23 10.60
C LEU A 362 14.95 -9.99 11.42
N GLU A 363 15.02 -11.31 11.27
CA GLU A 363 16.01 -12.18 11.92
C GLU A 363 17.40 -12.07 11.30
N ARG A 364 17.50 -12.23 9.98
CA ARG A 364 18.79 -12.18 9.26
C ARG A 364 19.48 -10.82 9.35
N THR A 365 18.71 -9.75 9.54
CA THR A 365 19.19 -8.36 9.39
C THR A 365 19.54 -7.65 10.71
N GLY A 366 19.31 -8.27 11.87
CA GLY A 366 19.56 -7.61 13.18
C GLY A 366 18.63 -6.41 13.45
N VAL A 367 17.47 -6.39 12.79
CA VAL A 367 16.51 -5.26 12.86
C VAL A 367 15.58 -5.39 14.07
N LYS A 368 15.54 -6.57 14.72
CA LYS A 368 14.88 -6.74 16.03
C LYS A 368 15.53 -5.85 17.09
N GLU A 369 16.85 -5.70 17.04
CA GLU A 369 17.66 -4.90 17.96
C GLU A 369 17.42 -3.40 17.73
N VAL A 370 17.31 -2.96 16.47
CA VAL A 370 16.91 -1.59 16.10
C VAL A 370 15.49 -1.28 16.61
N LEU A 371 14.55 -2.18 16.36
CA LEU A 371 13.16 -2.06 16.83
C LEU A 371 13.10 -1.95 18.36
N HIS A 372 13.84 -2.80 19.08
CA HIS A 372 13.91 -2.75 20.54
C HIS A 372 14.55 -1.45 21.05
N ARG A 373 15.64 -0.98 20.41
CA ARG A 373 16.32 0.28 20.72
C ARG A 373 15.39 1.48 20.54
N GLN A 374 14.74 1.61 19.38
CA GLN A 374 13.81 2.70 19.10
C GLN A 374 12.60 2.65 20.03
N TRP A 375 12.03 1.48 20.29
CA TRP A 375 10.90 1.32 21.21
C TRP A 375 11.27 1.74 22.65
N LYS A 376 12.45 1.32 23.14
CA LYS A 376 12.96 1.72 24.46
C LYS A 376 13.32 3.22 24.51
N ALA A 377 13.79 3.82 23.42
CA ALA A 377 13.98 5.28 23.36
C ALA A 377 12.65 6.04 23.46
N CYS A 378 11.59 5.53 22.81
CA CYS A 378 10.25 6.15 22.83
C CYS A 378 9.56 6.09 24.20
N TRP A 379 9.70 4.95 24.90
CA TRP A 379 8.86 4.64 26.07
C TRP A 379 9.64 4.36 27.37
N LYS A 380 10.98 4.29 27.32
CA LYS A 380 11.83 3.78 28.41
C LYS A 380 11.32 2.41 28.86
N ASP A 381 11.18 2.17 30.16
CA ASP A 381 10.63 0.94 30.71
C ASP A 381 9.10 1.05 30.98
N VAL A 382 8.43 2.10 30.48
CA VAL A 382 6.99 2.33 30.66
C VAL A 382 6.18 1.70 29.52
N ASP A 383 5.52 0.57 29.76
CA ASP A 383 4.56 -0.01 28.83
C ASP A 383 3.43 1.01 28.51
N PRO A 384 3.25 1.47 27.26
CA PRO A 384 2.24 2.47 26.93
C PRO A 384 0.80 2.01 27.18
N ARG A 385 0.55 0.68 27.27
CA ARG A 385 -0.75 0.12 27.68
C ARG A 385 -1.08 0.45 29.14
N ASN A 386 -0.08 0.68 29.99
CA ASN A 386 -0.28 0.99 31.41
C ASN A 386 -0.67 2.45 31.64
N ARG A 387 -0.37 3.38 30.71
CA ARG A 387 -0.86 4.77 30.78
C ARG A 387 -2.39 4.87 30.69
N LEU A 388 -3.06 3.83 30.20
CA LEU A 388 -4.52 3.72 30.18
C LEU A 388 -5.14 3.35 31.54
N ARG A 389 -4.35 2.91 32.53
CA ARG A 389 -4.87 2.50 33.85
C ARG A 389 -5.13 3.66 34.82
N TYR A 390 -4.63 4.86 34.52
CA TYR A 390 -4.70 6.04 35.40
C TYR A 390 -5.67 7.13 34.88
N ALA A 391 -6.64 6.74 34.05
CA ALA A 391 -7.62 7.65 33.44
C ALA A 391 -9.07 7.23 33.75
N ASN A 392 -9.29 6.65 34.94
CA ASN A 392 -10.59 6.49 35.57
C ASN A 392 -10.88 7.72 36.45
#